data_AF-A0A958BA71-F1
#
_entry.id   AF-A0A958BA71-F1
#
_cell.length_a   1.000
_cell.length_b   1.000
_cell.length_c   1.000
_cell.angle_alpha   90.00
_cell.angle_beta   90.00
_cell.angle_gamma   90.00
#
_symmetry.space_group_name_H-M   'P 1'
#
loop_
_entity.id
_entity.type
_entity.pdbx_description
1 polymer ?
#
loop_
_entity_poly.entity_id
_entity_poly.type
_entity_poly.pdbx_seq_one_letter_code
_entity_poly.pdbx_strand_id
1 'polypeptide(L)'
;MDSLVDKQGVVHKKGWDGQYRPQGGLFGPQKDTNFWGSPNVERGFFGNPVEDKNWLGQTTKSKQGATLYRRSGGSMRSSSSSGDDALAGLIFFVIIVALVIVSAVFLVLVVPLFMALQRGMVSAQGRRDWGIFAAATLVLAGQISLSCLAWDSWLNPYAYVMWQKIIFTLGAIIGGFSIGTVVGIKGWLPNIWFSVRHVAVAYGLAVAEMWHKVWSWI
;
A
#
# COMPACT_ATOMS: atom_id res chain seq x y z
N MET A 1 6.79 26.07 -3.13
CA MET A 1 6.77 27.21 -2.18
C MET A 1 7.85 26.97 -1.15
N ASP A 2 8.72 27.94 -0.92
CA ASP A 2 9.84 27.78 0.03
C ASP A 2 9.32 27.65 1.46
N SER A 3 9.68 26.54 2.10
CA SER A 3 9.43 26.29 3.52
C SER A 3 10.75 26.26 4.26
N LEU A 4 10.85 27.03 5.33
CA LEU A 4 12.03 27.06 6.20
C LEU A 4 11.65 26.57 7.60
N VAL A 5 12.64 26.17 8.39
CA VAL A 5 12.42 25.59 9.73
C VAL A 5 13.14 26.43 10.77
N ASP A 6 12.54 26.67 11.93
CA ASP A 6 13.21 27.37 13.04
C ASP A 6 14.00 26.41 13.96
N LYS A 7 14.67 26.95 14.98
CA LYS A 7 15.45 26.14 15.95
C LYS A 7 14.60 25.12 16.70
N GLN A 8 13.30 25.36 16.82
CA GLN A 8 12.34 24.52 17.51
C GLN A 8 11.72 23.46 16.59
N GLY A 9 12.11 23.44 15.30
CA GLY A 9 11.56 22.52 14.31
C GLY A 9 10.21 22.96 13.75
N VAL A 10 9.73 24.18 14.01
CA VAL A 10 8.47 24.67 13.44
C VAL A 10 8.69 25.04 11.97
N VAL A 11 7.79 24.58 11.10
CA VAL A 11 7.82 24.88 9.68
C VAL A 11 7.18 26.25 9.44
N HIS A 12 7.91 27.14 8.78
CA HIS A 12 7.43 28.45 8.34
C HIS A 12 7.31 28.47 6.82
N LYS A 13 6.14 28.89 6.33
CA LYS A 13 5.84 28.97 4.90
C LYS A 13 5.83 30.44 4.46
N LYS A 14 6.44 30.72 3.31
CA LYS A 14 6.42 32.07 2.72
C LYS A 14 5.02 32.40 2.22
N GLY A 15 4.40 33.42 2.80
CA GLY A 15 3.13 33.98 2.35
C GLY A 15 3.29 34.80 1.07
N TRP A 16 2.16 35.19 0.48
CA TRP A 16 2.16 36.07 -0.70
C TRP A 16 2.73 37.47 -0.40
N ASP A 17 2.63 37.91 0.86
CA ASP A 17 3.27 39.12 1.40
C ASP A 17 4.80 38.98 1.55
N GLY A 18 5.37 37.84 1.16
CA GLY A 18 6.79 37.55 1.30
C GLY A 18 7.24 37.26 2.73
N GLN A 19 6.34 37.31 3.72
CA GLN A 19 6.66 37.02 5.12
C GLN A 19 6.56 35.52 5.41
N TYR A 20 7.48 35.02 6.23
CA TYR A 20 7.43 33.65 6.72
C TYR A 20 6.52 33.57 7.95
N ARG A 21 5.50 32.71 7.87
CA ARG A 21 4.53 32.47 8.94
C ARG A 21 4.52 30.98 9.32
N PRO A 22 4.30 30.63 10.59
CA PRO A 22 4.23 29.23 11.01
C PRO A 22 3.08 28.53 10.30
N GLN A 23 3.36 27.36 9.74
CA GLN A 23 2.36 26.54 9.07
C GLN A 23 1.49 25.86 10.12
N GLY A 24 0.17 26.07 10.06
CA GLY A 24 -0.78 25.40 10.94
C GLY A 24 -1.00 23.94 10.51
N GLY A 25 -0.81 23.02 11.44
CA GLY A 25 -1.23 21.62 11.34
C GLY A 25 -2.49 21.36 12.17
N LEU A 26 -3.01 20.13 12.09
CA LEU A 26 -4.26 19.71 12.73
C LEU A 26 -4.25 19.89 14.27
N PHE A 27 -3.08 19.89 14.90
CA PHE A 27 -2.89 19.97 16.35
C PHE A 27 -1.99 21.14 16.79
N GLY A 28 -1.90 22.19 15.98
CA GLY A 28 -1.03 23.35 16.25
C GLY A 28 0.07 23.53 15.20
N PRO A 29 1.14 24.28 15.49
CA PRO A 29 2.20 24.55 14.52
C PRO A 29 2.82 23.26 14.01
N GLN A 30 2.88 23.11 12.69
CA GLN A 30 3.48 21.96 12.05
C GLN A 30 4.97 21.92 12.38
N LYS A 31 5.42 20.81 12.98
CA LYS A 31 6.82 20.57 13.29
C LYS A 31 7.42 19.56 12.31
N ASP A 32 8.65 19.82 11.91
CA ASP A 32 9.47 18.95 11.09
C ASP A 32 10.68 18.51 11.90
N THR A 33 10.52 17.36 12.53
CA THR A 33 11.53 16.72 13.36
C THR A 33 11.84 15.34 12.80
N ASN A 34 13.11 14.96 12.89
CA ASN A 34 13.53 13.60 12.57
C ASN A 34 12.95 12.59 13.58
N PHE A 35 13.21 11.29 13.35
CA PHE A 35 12.77 10.21 14.23
C PHE A 35 13.16 10.41 15.71
N TRP A 36 14.27 11.11 15.95
CA TRP A 36 14.79 11.42 17.29
C TRP A 36 14.21 12.71 17.89
N GLY A 37 13.20 13.32 17.27
CA GLY A 37 12.59 14.57 17.73
C GLY A 37 13.45 15.82 17.54
N SER A 38 14.59 15.71 16.85
CA SER A 38 15.46 16.85 16.53
C SER A 38 14.98 17.57 15.27
N PRO A 39 15.13 18.90 15.16
CA PRO A 39 14.75 19.66 13.96
C PRO A 39 15.45 19.12 12.70
N ASN A 40 14.68 18.92 11.64
CA ASN A 40 15.23 18.45 10.36
C ASN A 40 15.86 19.59 9.53
N VAL A 41 16.91 20.20 10.08
CA VAL A 41 17.64 21.33 9.47
C VAL A 41 18.91 20.86 8.77
N GLU A 42 19.22 21.49 7.64
CA GLU A 42 20.47 21.29 6.91
C GLU A 42 21.64 21.72 7.81
N ARG A 43 22.63 20.84 7.95
CA ARG A 43 23.81 21.09 8.75
C ARG A 43 25.01 21.17 7.82
N GLY A 44 25.83 22.20 8.00
CA GLY A 44 27.06 22.38 7.25
C GLY A 44 28.13 21.36 7.64
N PHE A 45 29.31 21.48 7.03
CA PHE A 45 30.45 20.57 7.27
C PHE A 45 30.82 20.41 8.76
N PHE A 46 30.65 21.47 9.55
CA PHE A 46 30.92 21.47 10.99
C PHE A 46 29.72 21.05 11.86
N GLY A 47 28.64 20.52 11.28
CA GLY A 47 27.44 20.10 12.02
C GLY A 47 26.53 21.23 12.51
N ASN A 48 26.91 22.49 12.25
CA ASN A 48 26.13 23.68 12.56
C ASN A 48 24.96 23.85 11.58
N PRO A 49 23.77 24.26 12.05
CA PRO A 49 22.62 24.47 11.18
C PRO A 49 22.87 25.63 10.21
N VAL A 50 22.54 25.43 8.94
CA VAL A 50 22.75 26.41 7.87
C VAL A 50 21.60 27.41 7.87
N GLU A 51 21.91 28.66 8.24
CA GLU A 51 20.96 29.78 8.15
C GLU A 51 20.60 30.05 6.70
N ASP A 52 19.31 30.25 6.44
CA ASP A 52 18.89 30.72 5.12
C ASP A 52 19.19 32.21 4.99
N LYS A 53 19.79 32.59 3.88
CA LYS A 53 20.14 33.98 3.56
C LYS A 53 19.33 34.42 2.35
N ASN A 54 18.79 35.62 2.43
CA ASN A 54 18.15 36.25 1.28
C ASN A 54 19.18 36.58 0.18
N TRP A 55 18.72 37.08 -0.95
CA TRP A 55 19.58 37.46 -2.07
C TRP A 55 20.61 38.57 -1.72
N LEU A 56 20.37 39.33 -0.64
CA LEU A 56 21.28 40.34 -0.08
C LEU A 56 22.29 39.74 0.93
N GLY A 57 22.28 38.43 1.15
CA GLY A 57 23.14 37.77 2.13
C GLY A 57 22.72 37.96 3.59
N GLN A 58 21.58 38.60 3.86
CA GLN A 58 21.04 38.78 5.21
C GLN A 58 20.28 37.54 5.66
N THR A 59 20.41 37.18 6.94
CA THR A 59 19.70 36.06 7.55
C THR A 59 18.18 36.25 7.47
N THR A 60 17.47 35.29 6.91
CA THR A 60 16.01 35.28 6.81
C THR A 60 15.40 35.06 8.20
N LYS A 61 14.50 35.96 8.61
CA LYS A 61 13.78 35.87 9.89
C LYS A 61 12.27 35.70 9.65
N SER A 62 11.61 34.98 10.55
CA SER A 62 10.15 34.93 10.61
C SER A 62 9.56 36.28 11.03
N LYS A 63 8.26 36.46 10.84
CA LYS A 63 7.53 37.64 11.33
C LYS A 63 7.70 37.86 12.84
N GLN A 64 7.91 36.78 13.59
CA GLN A 64 8.13 36.77 15.03
C GLN A 64 9.61 37.01 15.43
N GLY A 65 10.49 37.24 14.46
CA GLY A 65 11.92 37.51 14.68
C GLY A 65 12.79 36.25 14.85
N ALA A 66 12.23 35.05 14.77
CA ALA A 66 12.99 33.80 14.84
C ALA A 66 13.82 33.59 13.56
N THR A 67 15.09 33.21 13.73
CA THR A 67 15.98 32.84 12.62
C THR A 67 15.52 31.56 11.94
N LEU A 68 15.52 31.56 10.62
CA LEU A 68 15.08 30.43 9.80
C LEU A 68 16.27 29.71 9.16
N TYR A 69 16.18 28.38 9.17
CA TYR A 69 17.20 27.45 8.69
C TYR A 69 16.68 26.66 7.50
N ARG A 70 17.61 26.23 6.63
CA ARG A 70 17.28 25.34 5.51
C ARG A 70 16.91 23.95 6.01
N ARG A 71 16.01 23.29 5.32
CA ARG A 71 15.57 21.91 5.63
C ARG A 71 16.57 20.90 5.06
N SER A 72 16.96 19.91 5.88
CA SER A 72 17.79 18.79 5.41
C SER A 72 16.93 17.82 4.59
N GLY A 73 17.37 17.49 3.37
CA GLY A 73 16.67 16.55 2.47
C GLY A 73 15.65 17.16 1.51
N GLY A 74 15.65 18.48 1.32
CA GLY A 74 14.73 19.19 0.43
C GLY A 74 15.34 19.64 -0.90
N SER A 75 16.19 18.85 -1.56
CA SER A 75 16.53 19.10 -2.97
C SER A 75 15.38 18.65 -3.89
N MET A 76 14.22 19.25 -3.70
CA MET A 76 13.33 19.53 -4.81
C MET A 76 13.36 21.04 -5.01
N ARG A 77 14.41 21.50 -5.71
CA ARG A 77 14.27 22.68 -6.56
C ARG A 77 13.29 22.32 -7.68
N SER A 78 12.03 22.07 -7.35
CA SER A 78 10.93 22.09 -8.30
C SER A 78 10.59 23.56 -8.50
N SER A 79 11.29 24.14 -9.46
CA SER A 79 10.91 25.36 -10.15
C SER A 79 9.40 25.36 -10.41
N SER A 80 8.71 26.29 -9.76
CA SER A 80 7.51 26.98 -10.25
C SER A 80 6.59 26.21 -11.20
N SER A 81 5.62 25.48 -10.63
CA SER A 81 4.31 25.21 -11.25
C SER A 81 3.32 24.90 -10.12
N SER A 82 2.59 25.89 -9.61
CA SER A 82 1.61 25.68 -8.53
C SER A 82 0.24 25.21 -9.05
N GLY A 83 0.21 24.53 -10.20
CA GLY A 83 -1.02 24.01 -10.83
C GLY A 83 -1.09 22.47 -10.90
N ASP A 84 0.03 21.76 -10.79
CA ASP A 84 0.08 20.34 -11.17
C ASP A 84 -0.22 19.37 -10.02
N ASP A 85 -0.07 19.76 -8.74
CA ASP A 85 -0.39 18.89 -7.60
C ASP A 85 -1.89 18.62 -7.46
N ALA A 86 -2.72 19.61 -7.78
CA ALA A 86 -4.18 19.45 -7.83
C ALA A 86 -4.61 18.57 -9.01
N LEU A 87 -3.91 18.68 -10.14
CA LEU A 87 -4.14 17.87 -11.33
C LEU A 87 -3.72 16.41 -11.08
N ALA A 88 -2.60 16.18 -10.41
CA ALA A 88 -2.13 14.85 -10.02
C ALA A 88 -3.10 14.17 -9.05
N GLY A 89 -3.63 14.90 -8.07
CA GLY A 89 -4.67 14.41 -7.17
C GLY A 89 -5.97 14.07 -7.91
N LEU A 90 -6.36 14.88 -8.90
CA LEU A 90 -7.57 14.64 -9.70
C LEU A 90 -7.40 13.43 -10.63
N ILE A 91 -6.25 13.27 -11.28
CA ILE A 91 -5.93 12.10 -12.10
C ILE A 91 -5.96 10.83 -11.24
N PHE A 92 -5.40 10.88 -10.04
CA PHE A 92 -5.44 9.75 -9.11
C PHE A 92 -6.87 9.38 -8.70
N PHE A 93 -7.70 10.38 -8.40
CA PHE A 93 -9.11 10.15 -8.08
C PHE A 93 -9.88 9.53 -9.26
N VAL A 94 -9.65 10.02 -10.48
CA VAL A 94 -10.28 9.48 -11.70
C VAL A 94 -9.89 8.02 -11.93
N ILE A 95 -8.62 7.65 -11.70
CA ILE A 95 -8.16 6.27 -11.83
C ILE A 95 -8.86 5.36 -10.81
N ILE A 96 -8.96 5.78 -9.55
CA ILE A 96 -9.65 4.99 -8.52
C ILE A 96 -11.13 4.78 -8.89
N VAL A 97 -11.82 5.84 -9.31
CA VAL A 97 -13.23 5.76 -9.71
C VAL A 97 -13.41 4.82 -10.90
N ALA A 98 -12.54 4.92 -11.92
CA ALA A 98 -12.57 4.01 -13.06
C ALA A 98 -12.37 2.54 -12.63
N LEU A 99 -11.44 2.29 -11.72
CA LEU A 99 -11.14 0.94 -11.22
C LEU A 99 -12.32 0.35 -10.43
N VAL A 100 -12.99 1.17 -9.62
CA VAL A 100 -14.21 0.78 -8.90
C VAL A 100 -15.33 0.42 -9.89
N ILE A 101 -15.56 1.24 -10.91
CA ILE A 101 -16.59 0.98 -11.94
C ILE A 101 -16.29 -0.33 -12.68
N VAL A 102 -15.05 -0.55 -13.11
CA VAL A 102 -14.65 -1.80 -13.78
C VAL A 102 -14.87 -3.01 -12.87
N SER A 103 -14.52 -2.91 -11.58
CA SER A 103 -14.76 -4.00 -10.63
C SER A 103 -16.25 -4.29 -10.42
N ALA A 104 -17.10 -3.27 -10.38
CA ALA A 104 -18.54 -3.41 -10.22
C ALA A 104 -19.18 -4.06 -11.45
N VAL A 105 -18.80 -3.62 -12.65
CA VAL A 105 -19.25 -4.23 -13.92
C VAL A 105 -18.81 -5.70 -13.99
N PHE A 106 -17.58 -5.99 -13.57
CA PHE A 106 -17.07 -7.37 -13.52
C PHE A 106 -17.90 -8.25 -12.58
N LEU A 107 -18.22 -7.78 -11.37
CA LEU A 107 -19.08 -8.53 -10.44
C LEU A 107 -20.49 -8.75 -10.99
N VAL A 108 -21.09 -7.74 -11.62
CA VAL A 108 -22.43 -7.85 -12.22
C VAL A 108 -22.47 -8.85 -13.37
N LEU A 109 -21.37 -9.03 -14.11
CA LEU A 109 -21.29 -10.01 -15.19
C LEU A 109 -20.94 -11.42 -14.70
N VAL A 110 -20.02 -11.53 -13.74
CA VAL A 110 -19.51 -12.83 -13.27
C VAL A 110 -20.54 -13.55 -12.39
N VAL A 111 -21.28 -12.85 -11.54
CA VAL A 111 -22.28 -13.47 -10.66
C VAL A 111 -23.39 -14.22 -11.43
N PRO A 112 -24.08 -13.63 -12.42
CA PRO A 112 -25.10 -14.36 -13.19
C PRO A 112 -24.50 -15.44 -14.08
N LEU A 113 -23.28 -15.25 -14.61
CA LEU A 113 -22.56 -16.31 -15.33
C LEU A 113 -22.30 -17.51 -14.42
N PHE A 114 -21.85 -17.25 -13.19
CA PHE A 114 -21.60 -18.29 -12.19
C PHE A 114 -22.90 -18.99 -11.77
N MET A 115 -23.98 -18.25 -11.57
CA MET A 115 -25.31 -18.81 -11.26
C MET A 115 -25.86 -19.66 -12.43
N ALA A 116 -25.65 -19.23 -13.68
CA ALA A 116 -26.04 -19.98 -14.86
C ALA A 116 -25.22 -21.28 -15.00
N LEU A 117 -23.91 -21.21 -14.75
CA LEU A 117 -23.03 -22.38 -14.71
C LEU A 117 -23.46 -23.35 -13.60
N GLN A 118 -23.76 -22.86 -12.39
CA GLN A 118 -24.26 -23.71 -11.30
C GLN A 118 -25.57 -24.41 -11.66
N ARG A 119 -26.52 -23.71 -12.28
CA ARG A 119 -27.78 -24.31 -12.73
C ARG A 119 -27.57 -25.34 -13.86
N GLY A 120 -26.65 -25.07 -14.78
CA GLY A 120 -26.25 -26.03 -15.83
C GLY A 120 -25.59 -27.28 -15.25
N MET A 121 -24.74 -27.13 -14.23
CA MET A 121 -24.04 -28.26 -13.57
C MET A 121 -24.96 -29.20 -12.81
N VAL A 122 -26.09 -28.71 -12.25
CA VAL A 122 -27.08 -29.60 -11.60
C VAL A 122 -27.73 -30.54 -12.64
N SER A 123 -27.70 -30.19 -13.92
CA SER A 123 -28.15 -31.05 -15.02
C SER A 123 -27.03 -31.86 -15.69
N ALA A 124 -25.77 -31.44 -15.57
CA ALA A 124 -24.61 -32.08 -16.18
C ALA A 124 -23.77 -32.82 -15.13
N GLN A 125 -24.25 -34.01 -14.74
CA GLN A 125 -23.58 -34.91 -13.80
C GLN A 125 -22.40 -35.66 -14.45
N GLY A 126 -21.49 -34.94 -15.10
CA GLY A 126 -20.33 -35.49 -15.81
C GLY A 126 -19.00 -35.01 -15.21
N ARG A 127 -18.09 -35.93 -14.88
CA ARG A 127 -16.75 -35.67 -14.28
C ARG A 127 -15.87 -34.65 -15.04
N ARG A 128 -16.20 -34.25 -16.27
CA ARG A 128 -15.38 -33.34 -17.08
C ARG A 128 -15.56 -31.86 -16.73
N ASP A 129 -16.70 -31.46 -16.18
CA ASP A 129 -17.01 -30.03 -15.99
C ASP A 129 -16.33 -29.43 -14.73
N TRP A 130 -15.93 -30.30 -13.79
CA TRP A 130 -15.16 -29.93 -12.60
C TRP A 130 -13.77 -29.37 -12.93
N GLY A 131 -13.17 -29.78 -14.05
CA GLY A 131 -11.87 -29.26 -14.50
C GLY A 131 -11.94 -27.78 -14.90
N ILE A 132 -13.04 -27.36 -15.53
CA ILE A 132 -13.26 -25.98 -15.96
C ILE A 132 -13.49 -25.08 -14.74
N PHE A 133 -14.22 -25.57 -13.73
CA PHE A 133 -14.42 -24.86 -12.47
C PHE A 133 -13.12 -24.68 -11.68
N ALA A 134 -12.30 -25.72 -11.57
CA ALA A 134 -11.00 -25.62 -10.92
C ALA A 134 -10.08 -24.60 -11.64
N ALA A 135 -10.08 -24.61 -12.97
CA ALA A 135 -9.32 -23.66 -13.77
C ALA A 135 -9.81 -22.22 -13.58
N ALA A 136 -11.12 -21.97 -13.63
CA ALA A 136 -11.69 -20.63 -13.43
C ALA A 136 -11.40 -20.08 -12.03
N THR A 137 -11.46 -20.94 -11.01
CA THR A 137 -11.17 -20.56 -9.62
C THR A 137 -9.68 -20.23 -9.43
N LEU A 138 -8.78 -21.00 -10.06
CA LEU A 138 -7.34 -20.72 -10.06
C LEU A 138 -7.00 -19.42 -10.79
N VAL A 139 -7.67 -19.11 -11.89
CA VAL A 139 -7.48 -17.84 -12.62
C VAL A 139 -7.92 -16.64 -11.77
N LEU A 140 -9.06 -16.76 -11.08
CA LEU A 140 -9.54 -15.73 -10.15
C LEU A 140 -8.59 -15.54 -8.96
N ALA A 141 -8.12 -16.64 -8.35
CA ALA A 141 -7.15 -16.58 -7.26
C ALA A 141 -5.81 -15.98 -7.72
N GLY A 142 -5.37 -16.31 -8.94
CA GLY A 142 -4.18 -15.74 -9.57
C GLY A 142 -4.30 -14.24 -9.84
N GLN A 143 -5.45 -13.78 -10.36
CA GLN A 143 -5.71 -12.36 -10.58
C GLN A 143 -5.73 -11.58 -9.26
N ILE A 144 -6.42 -12.07 -8.23
CA ILE A 144 -6.44 -11.42 -6.92
C ILE A 144 -5.03 -11.33 -6.34
N SER A 145 -4.24 -12.39 -6.46
CA SER A 145 -2.84 -12.41 -5.99
C SER A 145 -1.95 -11.41 -6.76
N LEU A 146 -2.10 -11.31 -8.08
CA LEU A 146 -1.39 -10.35 -8.92
C LEU A 146 -1.80 -8.90 -8.62
N SER A 147 -3.09 -8.65 -8.37
CA SER A 147 -3.57 -7.32 -7.97
C SER A 147 -3.02 -6.91 -6.61
N CYS A 148 -2.92 -7.85 -5.65
CA CYS A 148 -2.28 -7.60 -4.37
C CYS A 148 -0.77 -7.33 -4.50
N LEU A 149 -0.06 -8.09 -5.34
CA LEU A 149 1.38 -7.89 -5.57
C LEU A 149 1.68 -6.57 -6.30
N ALA A 150 0.87 -6.21 -7.30
CA ALA A 150 0.99 -4.93 -8.00
C ALA A 150 0.75 -3.75 -7.04
N TRP A 151 -0.18 -3.90 -6.09
CA TRP A 151 -0.43 -2.92 -5.04
C TRP A 151 0.73 -2.82 -4.02
N ASP A 152 1.34 -3.96 -3.67
CA ASP A 152 2.46 -4.08 -2.72
C ASP A 152 3.75 -3.37 -3.19
N SER A 153 4.02 -3.40 -4.50
CA SER A 153 5.19 -2.74 -5.09
C SER A 153 5.10 -1.19 -5.11
N TRP A 154 3.92 -0.64 -4.85
CA TRP A 154 3.65 0.80 -4.98
C TRP A 154 3.53 1.55 -3.66
N LEU A 155 3.21 0.85 -2.56
CA LEU A 155 2.99 1.47 -1.25
C LEU A 155 4.03 1.00 -0.23
N ASN A 156 5.06 1.85 -0.04
CA ASN A 156 5.90 2.04 1.15
C ASN A 156 6.30 0.75 1.94
N PRO A 157 7.61 0.40 2.05
CA PRO A 157 8.09 -0.89 2.58
C PRO A 157 7.60 -1.30 3.98
N TYR A 158 7.08 -0.38 4.79
CA TYR A 158 6.50 -0.69 6.11
C TYR A 158 5.07 -1.28 6.06
N ALA A 159 4.33 -1.11 4.96
CA ALA A 159 3.01 -1.72 4.78
C ALA A 159 3.08 -3.23 4.51
N TYR A 160 4.25 -3.71 4.06
CA TYR A 160 4.54 -5.08 3.64
C TYR A 160 4.20 -6.13 4.70
N VAL A 161 4.61 -5.92 5.95
CA VAL A 161 4.44 -6.93 7.03
C VAL A 161 2.97 -7.08 7.44
N MET A 162 2.18 -6.00 7.35
CA MET A 162 0.77 -6.04 7.72
C MET A 162 -0.08 -6.64 6.59
N TRP A 163 0.22 -6.31 5.33
CA TRP A 163 -0.50 -6.83 4.16
C TRP A 163 -0.21 -8.31 3.88
N GLN A 164 1.04 -8.76 4.06
CA GLN A 164 1.34 -10.20 3.98
C GLN A 164 0.48 -11.02 4.94
N LYS A 165 0.29 -10.55 6.18
CA LYS A 165 -0.55 -11.24 7.16
C LYS A 165 -2.01 -11.31 6.71
N ILE A 166 -2.54 -10.23 6.12
CA ILE A 166 -3.92 -10.19 5.61
C ILE A 166 -4.09 -11.15 4.42
N ILE A 167 -3.17 -11.12 3.45
CA ILE A 167 -3.21 -12.00 2.28
C ILE A 167 -3.10 -13.48 2.70
N PHE A 168 -2.20 -13.80 3.63
CA PHE A 168 -2.05 -15.16 4.15
C PHE A 168 -3.30 -15.63 4.88
N THR A 169 -3.94 -14.75 5.65
CA THR A 169 -5.17 -15.05 6.39
C THR A 169 -6.34 -15.30 5.43
N LEU A 170 -6.48 -14.46 4.38
CA LEU A 170 -7.52 -14.64 3.36
C LEU A 170 -7.28 -15.90 2.52
N GLY A 171 -6.03 -16.17 2.14
CA GLY A 171 -5.65 -17.40 1.44
C GLY A 171 -5.94 -18.65 2.28
N ALA A 172 -5.67 -18.61 3.59
CA ALA A 172 -6.00 -19.69 4.52
C ALA A 172 -7.52 -19.87 4.70
N ILE A 173 -8.29 -18.78 4.75
CA ILE A 173 -9.76 -18.85 4.83
C ILE A 173 -10.35 -19.47 3.56
N ILE A 174 -9.91 -19.02 2.37
CA ILE A 174 -10.38 -19.54 1.08
C ILE A 174 -9.95 -21.00 0.89
N GLY A 175 -8.70 -21.33 1.22
CA GLY A 175 -8.19 -22.71 1.20
C GLY A 175 -8.92 -23.62 2.18
N GLY A 176 -9.20 -23.12 3.39
CA GLY A 176 -9.98 -23.82 4.41
C GLY A 176 -11.43 -24.05 4.00
N PHE A 177 -12.07 -23.08 3.34
CA PHE A 177 -13.42 -23.22 2.82
C PHE A 177 -13.49 -24.24 1.67
N SER A 178 -12.45 -24.29 0.84
CA SER A 178 -12.31 -25.26 -0.24
C SER A 178 -12.11 -26.68 0.28
N ILE A 179 -11.34 -26.84 1.36
CA ILE A 179 -11.13 -28.15 2.01
C ILE A 179 -12.39 -28.57 2.79
N GLY A 180 -13.07 -27.64 3.47
CA GLY A 180 -14.30 -27.90 4.21
C GLY A 180 -15.46 -28.36 3.33
N THR A 181 -15.59 -27.77 2.14
CA THR A 181 -16.58 -28.21 1.12
C THR A 181 -16.25 -29.60 0.56
N VAL A 182 -14.96 -29.95 0.42
CA VAL A 182 -14.52 -31.32 0.04
C VAL A 182 -14.74 -32.32 1.19
N VAL A 183 -14.56 -31.93 2.45
CA VAL A 183 -14.76 -32.79 3.63
C VAL A 183 -16.24 -32.99 3.96
N GLY A 184 -17.12 -32.04 3.61
CA GLY A 184 -18.58 -32.20 3.68
C GLY A 184 -19.14 -33.29 2.76
N ILE A 185 -18.38 -33.71 1.75
CA ILE A 185 -18.69 -34.81 0.82
C ILE A 185 -18.00 -36.10 1.29
N LYS A 186 -18.00 -36.36 2.61
CA LYS A 186 -17.34 -37.53 3.21
C LYS A 186 -17.99 -38.88 2.90
N GLY A 187 -19.09 -38.90 2.14
CA GLY A 187 -19.77 -40.15 1.78
C GLY A 187 -19.17 -40.87 0.57
N TRP A 188 -18.41 -40.21 -0.31
CA TRP A 188 -18.08 -40.77 -1.63
C TRP A 188 -16.63 -40.49 -2.00
N LEU A 189 -15.82 -41.55 -2.12
CA LEU A 189 -14.48 -41.67 -2.74
C LEU A 189 -13.26 -41.70 -1.78
N PRO A 190 -12.75 -42.91 -1.42
CA PRO A 190 -11.51 -43.08 -0.66
C PRO A 190 -10.23 -42.66 -1.41
N ASN A 191 -10.24 -42.57 -2.74
CA ASN A 191 -9.03 -42.28 -3.53
C ASN A 191 -8.66 -40.79 -3.63
N ILE A 192 -9.61 -39.86 -3.45
CA ILE A 192 -9.33 -38.41 -3.45
C ILE A 192 -8.63 -37.98 -2.16
N TRP A 193 -8.92 -38.68 -1.06
CA TRP A 193 -8.30 -38.44 0.24
C TRP A 193 -6.78 -38.62 0.22
N PHE A 194 -6.27 -39.53 -0.61
CA PHE A 194 -4.84 -39.75 -0.74
C PHE A 194 -4.16 -38.53 -1.37
N SER A 195 -4.68 -37.98 -2.48
CA SER A 195 -4.10 -36.81 -3.14
C SER A 195 -4.22 -35.53 -2.31
N VAL A 196 -5.35 -35.30 -1.65
CA VAL A 196 -5.52 -34.10 -0.79
C VAL A 196 -4.55 -34.13 0.40
N ARG A 197 -4.30 -35.30 0.98
CA ARG A 197 -3.34 -35.44 2.08
C ARG A 197 -1.91 -35.15 1.64
N HIS A 198 -1.51 -35.58 0.43
CA HIS A 198 -0.18 -35.28 -0.11
C HIS A 198 -0.01 -33.80 -0.45
N VAL A 199 -1.04 -33.16 -1.01
CA VAL A 199 -1.01 -31.72 -1.31
C VAL A 199 -0.98 -30.90 -0.02
N ALA A 200 -1.77 -31.27 1.00
CA ALA A 200 -1.75 -30.58 2.30
C ALA A 200 -0.42 -30.75 3.04
N VAL A 201 0.20 -31.93 2.97
CA VAL A 201 1.53 -32.18 3.56
C VAL A 201 2.63 -31.43 2.80
N ALA A 202 2.59 -31.42 1.46
CA ALA A 202 3.54 -30.65 0.65
C ALA A 202 3.41 -29.15 0.88
N TYR A 203 2.17 -28.64 1.00
CA TYR A 203 1.92 -27.24 1.32
C TYR A 203 2.38 -26.88 2.74
N GLY A 204 2.10 -27.75 3.73
CA GLY A 204 2.58 -27.56 5.11
C GLY A 204 4.11 -27.55 5.21
N LEU A 205 4.80 -28.41 4.46
CA LEU A 205 6.27 -28.43 4.39
C LEU A 205 6.83 -27.17 3.72
N ALA A 206 6.24 -26.71 2.62
CA ALA A 206 6.66 -25.48 1.95
C ALA A 206 6.48 -24.24 2.83
N VAL A 207 5.37 -24.18 3.57
CA VAL A 207 5.10 -23.11 4.54
C VAL A 207 6.07 -23.15 5.72
N ALA A 208 6.39 -24.35 6.24
CA ALA A 208 7.36 -24.51 7.32
C ALA A 208 8.79 -24.10 6.88
N GLU A 209 9.19 -24.45 5.66
CA GLU A 209 10.51 -24.08 5.12
C GLU A 209 10.62 -22.57 4.86
N MET A 210 9.57 -21.93 4.34
CA MET A 210 9.51 -20.47 4.22
C MET A 210 9.55 -19.79 5.58
N TRP A 211 8.81 -20.30 6.57
CA TRP A 211 8.79 -19.73 7.92
C TRP A 211 10.16 -19.81 8.59
N HIS A 212 10.88 -20.92 8.42
CA HIS A 212 12.25 -21.06 8.90
C HIS A 212 13.21 -20.06 8.24
N LYS A 213 13.09 -19.85 6.91
CA LYS A 213 13.90 -18.86 6.17
C LYS A 213 13.61 -17.43 6.61
N VAL A 214 12.36 -17.09 6.93
CA VAL A 214 12.01 -15.75 7.44
C VAL A 214 12.59 -15.53 8.84
N TRP A 215 12.54 -16.54 9.71
CA TRP A 215 13.10 -16.44 11.06
C TRP A 215 14.62 -16.42 11.11
N SER A 216 15.32 -17.03 10.14
CA SER A 216 16.79 -16.98 10.09
C SER A 216 17.36 -15.64 9.61
N TRP A 217 16.51 -14.72 9.13
CA TRP A 217 16.87 -13.37 8.69
C TRP A 217 16.61 -12.29 9.75
N ILE A 218 15.96 -12.66 10.85
CA ILE A 218 15.70 -11.82 12.03
C ILE A 218 16.73 -12.16 13.11
#